data_AF-A0A960MXQ1-F1
#
_entry.id   AF-A0A960MXQ1-F1
#
_cell.length_a   1.000
_cell.length_b   1.000
_cell.length_c   1.000
_cell.angle_alpha   90.00
_cell.angle_beta   90.00
_cell.angle_gamma   90.00
#
_symmetry.space_group_name_H-M   'P 1'
#
loop_
_entity.id
_entity.type
_entity.pdbx_description
1 polymer ?
#
loop_
_entity_poly.entity_id
_entity_poly.type
_entity_poly.pdbx_seq_one_letter_code
_entity_poly.pdbx_strand_id
1 'polypeptide(L)'
;EEDLQNVGQLLYFYRQGFGENPVGQNEDIVSALLGENSKRAAYLVEKSPSIVDGKLVDRWGSPYWFHPVSGREMEIRSAGPDRELFTPDDVFLP
;
A
#
# COMPACT_ATOMS: atom_id res chain seq x y z
N GLU A 1 11.43 -3.82 -6.59
CA GLU A 1 10.48 -4.77 -7.22
C GLU A 1 9.84 -5.72 -6.21
N GLU A 2 10.60 -6.50 -5.44
CA GLU A 2 10.04 -7.45 -4.45
C GLU A 2 9.07 -6.78 -3.44
N ASP A 3 9.42 -5.62 -2.89
CA ASP A 3 8.55 -4.94 -1.92
C ASP A 3 7.21 -4.55 -2.54
N LEU A 4 7.20 -4.03 -3.77
CA LEU A 4 5.97 -3.67 -4.48
C LEU A 4 5.09 -4.90 -4.74
N GLN A 5 5.69 -6.04 -5.07
CA GLN A 5 4.95 -7.31 -5.20
C GLN A 5 4.33 -7.74 -3.87
N ASN A 6 5.05 -7.58 -2.76
CA ASN A 6 4.52 -7.87 -1.42
C ASN A 6 3.33 -6.95 -1.07
N VAL A 7 3.41 -5.65 -1.38
CA VAL A 7 2.28 -4.72 -1.21
C VAL A 7 1.11 -5.11 -2.11
N GLY A 8 1.36 -5.43 -3.37
CA GLY A 8 0.33 -5.92 -4.30
C GLY A 8 -0.36 -7.19 -3.80
N GLN A 9 0.41 -8.12 -3.21
CA GLN A 9 -0.11 -9.36 -2.64
C GLN A 9 -0.97 -9.11 -1.39
N LEU A 10 -0.60 -8.15 -0.53
CA LEU A 10 -1.42 -7.71 0.60
C LEU A 10 -2.77 -7.17 0.13
N LEU A 11 -2.77 -6.28 -0.87
CA LEU A 11 -3.99 -5.72 -1.45
C LEU A 11 -4.83 -6.79 -2.14
N TYR A 12 -4.19 -7.76 -2.81
CA TYR A 12 -4.88 -8.92 -3.36
C TYR A 12 -5.63 -9.71 -2.28
N PHE A 13 -4.99 -10.03 -1.15
CA PHE A 13 -5.64 -10.77 -0.07
C PHE A 13 -6.77 -10.00 0.60
N TYR A 14 -6.60 -8.70 0.79
CA TYR A 14 -7.69 -7.83 1.23
C TYR A 14 -8.87 -7.91 0.24
N ARG A 15 -8.61 -7.75 -1.06
CA ARG A 15 -9.66 -7.83 -2.09
C ARG A 15 -10.37 -9.18 -2.15
N GLN A 16 -9.69 -10.29 -1.88
CA GLN A 16 -10.37 -11.60 -1.75
C GLN A 16 -11.34 -11.64 -0.57
N GLY A 17 -10.99 -10.97 0.53
CA GLY A 17 -11.84 -10.86 1.70
C GLY A 17 -13.04 -9.93 1.50
N PHE A 18 -12.86 -8.79 0.82
CA PHE A 18 -13.85 -7.70 0.82
C PHE A 18 -14.54 -7.48 -0.54
N GLY A 19 -14.03 -8.07 -1.62
CA GLY A 19 -14.54 -7.88 -2.98
C GLY A 19 -13.90 -6.69 -3.73
N GLU A 20 -13.31 -5.75 -2.99
CA GLU A 20 -12.66 -4.54 -3.47
C GLU A 20 -11.38 -4.24 -2.67
N ASN A 21 -10.54 -3.35 -3.22
CA ASN A 21 -9.36 -2.81 -2.55
C ASN A 21 -9.78 -1.82 -1.44
N PRO A 22 -8.94 -1.60 -0.43
CA PRO A 22 -9.15 -0.47 0.48
C PRO A 22 -9.06 0.86 -0.30
N VAL A 23 -9.79 1.86 0.19
CA VAL A 23 -9.90 3.18 -0.45
C VAL A 23 -9.38 4.28 0.49
N GLY A 24 -8.94 5.40 -0.10
CA GLY A 24 -8.44 6.55 0.64
C GLY A 24 -6.97 6.87 0.34
N GLN A 25 -6.37 7.67 1.21
CA GLN A 25 -4.94 7.96 1.19
C GLN A 25 -4.15 6.79 1.81
N ASN A 26 -2.82 6.89 1.82
CA ASN A 26 -1.94 5.85 2.33
C ASN A 26 -2.31 5.42 3.78
N GLU A 27 -2.57 6.39 4.66
CA GLU A 27 -2.94 6.17 6.06
C GLU A 27 -4.28 5.42 6.19
N ASP A 28 -5.27 5.75 5.36
CA ASP A 28 -6.56 5.06 5.35
C ASP A 28 -6.40 3.59 4.94
N ILE A 29 -5.57 3.36 3.92
CA ILE A 29 -5.24 2.01 3.42
C ILE A 29 -4.50 1.22 4.50
N VAL A 30 -3.51 1.82 5.19
CA VAL A 30 -2.81 1.18 6.32
C VAL A 30 -3.78 0.84 7.44
N SER A 31 -4.65 1.77 7.83
CA SER A 31 -5.65 1.55 8.88
C SER A 31 -6.56 0.36 8.55
N ALA A 32 -7.07 0.31 7.32
CA ALA A 32 -7.88 -0.81 6.84
C ALA A 32 -7.09 -2.14 6.88
N LEU A 33 -5.82 -2.14 6.46
CA LEU A 33 -4.96 -3.32 6.49
C LEU A 33 -4.56 -3.75 7.91
N LEU A 34 -4.57 -2.85 8.90
CA LEU A 34 -4.34 -3.16 10.31
C LEU A 34 -5.57 -3.73 11.02
N GLY A 35 -6.72 -3.79 10.34
CA GLY A 35 -7.94 -4.37 10.88
C GLY A 35 -9.02 -3.36 11.24
N GLU A 36 -8.83 -2.06 10.97
CA GLU A 36 -9.90 -1.06 11.03
C GLU A 36 -10.79 -1.13 9.78
N ASN A 37 -11.33 -2.33 9.54
CA ASN A 37 -12.24 -2.66 8.47
C ASN A 37 -13.48 -3.40 9.01
N SER A 38 -14.51 -3.56 8.19
CA SER A 38 -15.80 -4.13 8.62
C SER A 38 -15.73 -5.57 9.15
N LYS A 39 -14.65 -6.32 8.85
CA LYS A 39 -14.46 -7.70 9.30
C LYS A 39 -13.45 -7.83 10.44
N ARG A 40 -12.85 -6.73 10.91
CA ARG A 40 -11.77 -6.72 11.91
C ARG A 40 -10.60 -7.64 11.55
N ALA A 41 -10.36 -7.83 10.25
CA ALA A 41 -9.32 -8.73 9.75
C ALA A 41 -8.02 -7.95 9.50
N ALA A 42 -6.96 -8.28 10.23
CA ALA A 42 -5.65 -7.67 10.05
C ALA A 42 -4.82 -8.44 8.99
N TYR A 43 -4.30 -7.70 8.02
CA TYR A 43 -3.40 -8.18 6.96
C TYR A 43 -1.97 -7.65 7.15
N LEU A 44 -1.81 -6.52 7.84
CA LEU A 44 -0.54 -5.97 8.30
C LEU A 44 -0.35 -6.18 9.81
N VAL A 45 0.91 -6.12 10.24
CA VAL A 45 1.30 -6.10 11.65
C VAL A 45 1.63 -4.66 12.02
N GLU A 46 1.01 -4.14 13.09
CA GLU A 46 1.15 -2.75 13.55
C GLU A 46 2.61 -2.33 13.78
N LYS A 47 3.45 -3.23 14.27
CA LYS A 47 4.87 -2.97 14.57
C LYS A 47 5.81 -3.25 13.39
N SER A 48 5.31 -3.19 12.16
CA SER A 48 6.15 -3.34 10.97
C SER A 48 7.09 -2.14 10.82
N PRO A 49 8.39 -2.35 10.52
CA PRO A 49 9.33 -1.25 10.26
C PRO A 49 8.97 -0.44 9.00
N SER A 50 8.16 -1.02 8.11
CA SER A 50 7.65 -0.36 6.92
C SER A 50 6.47 0.58 7.21
N ILE A 51 6.02 0.69 8.46
CA ILE A 51 4.99 1.64 8.88
C ILE A 51 5.67 2.79 9.64
N VAL A 52 5.63 3.98 9.06
CA VAL A 52 6.21 5.20 9.64
C VAL A 52 5.12 6.26 9.68
N ASP A 53 4.83 6.79 10.86
CA ASP A 53 3.78 7.79 11.09
C ASP A 53 2.41 7.40 10.49
N GLY A 54 2.07 6.10 10.58
CA GLY A 54 0.83 5.54 10.06
C GLY A 54 0.80 5.30 8.56
N LYS A 55 1.90 5.55 7.84
CA LYS A 55 2.04 5.32 6.40
C LYS A 55 2.87 4.10 6.10
N LEU A 56 2.48 3.35 5.06
CA LEU A 56 3.32 2.32 4.48
C LEU A 56 4.36 3.00 3.59
N VAL A 57 5.63 2.83 3.94
CA VAL A 57 6.77 3.38 3.22
C VAL A 57 7.52 2.30 2.43
N ASP A 58 8.15 2.70 1.34
CA ASP A 58 9.09 1.88 0.60
C ASP A 58 10.43 1.73 1.34
N ARG A 59 11.35 0.94 0.77
CA ARG A 59 12.67 0.68 1.36
C ARG A 59 13.54 1.93 1.54
N TRP A 60 13.24 3.02 0.85
CA TRP A 60 13.97 4.28 0.96
C TRP A 60 13.31 5.22 1.98
N GLY A 61 12.16 4.86 2.54
CA GLY A 61 11.44 5.61 3.55
C GLY A 61 10.38 6.57 2.98
N SER A 62 10.11 6.50 1.68
CA SER A 62 9.08 7.32 1.04
C SER A 62 7.74 6.61 1.12
N PRO A 63 6.64 7.30 1.49
CA PRO A 63 5.31 6.69 1.46
C PRO A 63 4.97 6.19 0.06
N TYR A 64 4.46 4.96 -0.04
CA TYR A 64 3.89 4.49 -1.30
C TYR A 64 2.76 5.41 -1.74
N TRP A 65 2.68 5.68 -3.04
CA TRP A 65 1.54 6.33 -3.65
C TRP A 65 0.58 5.26 -4.17
N PHE A 66 -0.66 5.30 -3.69
CA PHE A 66 -1.74 4.42 -4.09
C PHE A 66 -2.69 5.18 -5.01
N HIS A 67 -2.84 4.70 -6.24
CA HIS A 67 -3.74 5.29 -7.22
C HIS A 67 -4.84 4.29 -7.60
N PRO A 68 -6.05 4.46 -7.05
CA PRO A 68 -7.15 3.56 -7.36
C PRO A 68 -7.66 3.83 -8.78
N VAL A 69 -7.43 2.87 -9.67
CA VAL A 69 -7.98 2.89 -11.04
C VAL A 69 -9.44 2.43 -11.05
N SER A 70 -9.76 1.44 -10.21
CA SER A 70 -11.12 0.97 -9.96
C SER A 70 -11.23 0.37 -8.55
N GLY A 71 -12.40 -0.14 -8.17
CA GLY A 71 -12.55 -0.87 -6.91
C GLY A 71 -11.66 -2.13 -6.82
N ARG A 72 -11.12 -2.64 -7.94
CA ARG A 72 -10.32 -3.88 -7.95
C ARG A 72 -8.90 -3.70 -8.49
N GLU A 73 -8.62 -2.57 -9.14
CA GLU A 73 -7.32 -2.22 -9.72
C GLU A 73 -6.72 -1.03 -8.96
N MET A 74 -5.47 -1.18 -8.56
CA MET A 74 -4.73 -0.19 -7.78
C MET A 74 -3.32 -0.13 -8.31
N GLU A 75 -2.96 1.01 -8.89
CA GLU A 75 -1.56 1.28 -9.20
C GLU A 75 -0.83 1.65 -7.90
N ILE A 76 0.34 1.06 -7.70
CA ILE A 76 1.18 1.29 -6.53
C ILE A 76 2.51 1.82 -7.01
N ARG A 77 2.97 2.94 -6.47
CA ARG A 77 4.22 3.60 -6.87
C ARG A 77 5.12 3.81 -5.66
N SER A 78 6.38 3.43 -5.81
CA SER A 78 7.49 3.79 -4.93
C SER A 78 8.24 4.96 -5.54
N ALA A 79 8.64 5.91 -4.70
CA ALA A 79 9.37 7.12 -5.11
C ALA A 79 10.89 6.91 -5.27
N GLY A 80 11.32 5.64 -5.32
CA GLY A 80 12.70 5.29 -5.59
C GLY A 80 13.75 5.85 -4.59
N PRO A 81 15.03 5.71 -4.95
CA PRO A 81 16.15 6.27 -4.19
C PRO A 81 16.12 7.79 -3.99
N ASP A 82 15.61 8.56 -4.95
CA ASP A 82 15.59 10.03 -4.89
C ASP A 82 14.50 10.59 -3.96
N ARG A 83 13.49 9.76 -3.65
CA ARG A 83 12.37 10.05 -2.74
C ARG A 83 11.40 11.11 -3.26
N GLU A 84 11.42 11.40 -4.56
CA GLU A 84 10.53 12.32 -5.23
C GLU A 84 9.60 11.54 -6.16
N LEU A 85 8.28 11.66 -5.96
CA LEU A 85 7.33 11.00 -6.85
C LEU A 85 7.35 11.64 -8.24
N PHE A 86 7.07 10.81 -9.25
CA PHE A 86 6.95 11.16 -10.65
C PHE A 86 8.27 11.54 -11.32
N THR A 87 9.37 10.97 -10.83
CA THR A 87 10.68 11.02 -11.47
C THR A 87 10.93 9.73 -12.27
N PRO A 88 12.00 9.69 -13.08
CA PRO A 88 12.39 8.48 -13.81
C PRO A 88 12.84 7.30 -12.94
N ASP A 89 13.12 7.50 -11.65
CA ASP A 89 13.58 6.42 -10.76
C ASP A 89 12.44 5.65 -10.08
N ASP A 90 11.22 6.19 -10.16
CA ASP A 90 10.00 5.58 -9.68
C ASP A 90 9.84 4.17 -10.21
N VAL A 91 9.41 3.28 -9.32
CA VAL A 91 8.98 1.93 -9.69
C VAL A 91 7.51 1.80 -9.36
N PHE A 92 6.71 1.29 -10.29
CA PHE A 92 5.28 1.09 -10.08
C PHE A 92 4.80 -0.30 -10.51
N LEU A 93 3.75 -0.75 -9.84
CA LEU A 93 3.00 -1.97 -10.15
C LEU A 93 1.57 -1.58 -10.58
N PRO A 94 1.09 -2.02 -11.74
CA PRO A 94 -0.29 -1.81 -12.17
C PRO A 94 -1.31 -2.74 -11.48
#